data_AF-A0A356IMK1-F1
#
_entry.id   AF-A0A356IMK1-F1
#
_cell.length_a   1.000
_cell.length_b   1.000
_cell.length_c   1.000
_cell.angle_alpha   90.00
_cell.angle_beta   90.00
_cell.angle_gamma   90.00
#
_symmetry.space_group_name_H-M   'P 1'
#
loop_
_entity.id
_entity.type
_entity.pdbx_description
1 polymer ?
#
loop_
_entity_poly.entity_id
_entity_poly.type
_entity_poly.pdbx_seq_one_letter_code
_entity_poly.pdbx_strand_id
1 'polypeptide(L)'
;IPLGLALMLIGYVGLFFGRLIKAAISRQREFLADASSVQFTRNPDGIASALYAIQHYSGNSLLMGAHAEDMNHMCFGETVKMQLSSMLATHPPIEDRIRAIDRGLLPRLKARFRKREELPHTAVDATAATGTPATAQAAAQNFAGNPTLHATPKAVKESIGAPSPEHYDYAQQLHQQIPHAINELAHSLDSADAVLYALLLLESPTLTSLPVALPQAALALREQLQQAGPQIRLPLLDICLATLKQAEPAQRNHIIKHAIDLIKLDRKVTLSEFVYCFLVQQNLSEIRRPARTIKRYQPLE
;
A
#
# COMPACT_ATOMS: atom_id res chain seq x y z
N ILE A 1 51.69 -22.12 -30.36
CA ILE A 1 50.36 -22.78 -30.25
C ILE A 1 50.16 -23.48 -28.89
N PRO A 2 51.01 -24.43 -28.45
CA PRO A 2 50.74 -25.19 -27.20
C PRO A 2 50.78 -24.32 -25.93
N LEU A 3 51.73 -23.39 -25.84
CA LEU A 3 51.82 -22.45 -24.70
C LEU A 3 50.59 -21.54 -24.58
N GLY A 4 50.07 -21.06 -25.70
CA GLY A 4 48.85 -20.23 -25.72
C GLY A 4 47.61 -21.01 -25.30
N LEU A 5 47.51 -22.28 -25.73
CA LEU A 5 46.41 -23.18 -25.35
C LEU A 5 46.47 -23.54 -23.86
N ALA A 6 47.68 -23.75 -23.31
CA ALA A 6 47.88 -23.96 -21.88
C ALA A 6 47.50 -22.72 -21.05
N LEU A 7 47.92 -21.52 -21.47
CA LEU A 7 47.53 -20.27 -20.80
C LEU A 7 46.02 -20.03 -20.86
N MET A 8 45.37 -20.33 -21.99
CA MET A 8 43.92 -20.22 -22.15
C MET A 8 43.17 -21.19 -21.22
N LEU A 9 43.64 -22.44 -21.10
CA LEU A 9 43.06 -23.43 -20.20
C LEU A 9 43.13 -22.97 -18.74
N ILE A 10 44.30 -22.51 -18.30
CA ILE A 10 44.52 -22.01 -16.93
C ILE A 10 43.64 -20.77 -16.66
N GLY A 11 43.56 -19.84 -17.63
CA GLY A 11 42.70 -18.67 -17.53
C GLY A 11 41.21 -19.02 -17.43
N TYR A 12 40.75 -20.00 -18.20
CA TYR A 12 39.35 -20.46 -18.16
C TYR A 12 39.00 -21.11 -16.81
N VAL A 13 39.90 -21.91 -16.25
CA VAL A 13 39.73 -22.49 -14.91
C VAL A 13 39.63 -21.39 -13.86
N GLY A 14 40.51 -20.37 -13.91
CA GLY A 14 40.44 -19.22 -13.01
C GLY A 14 39.13 -18.45 -13.13
N LEU A 15 38.64 -18.19 -14.34
CA LEU A 15 37.36 -17.53 -14.60
C LEU A 15 36.19 -18.35 -14.03
N PHE A 16 36.20 -19.66 -14.19
CA PHE A 16 35.17 -20.55 -13.68
C PHE A 16 35.06 -20.48 -12.15
N PHE A 17 36.19 -20.63 -11.43
CA PHE A 17 36.20 -20.52 -9.97
C PHE A 17 35.87 -19.10 -9.48
N GLY A 18 36.34 -18.06 -10.19
CA GLY A 18 35.98 -16.68 -9.89
C GLY A 18 34.47 -16.44 -9.96
N ARG A 19 33.80 -16.96 -10.99
CA ARG A 19 32.34 -16.92 -11.13
C ARG A 19 31.64 -17.68 -10.00
N LEU A 20 32.15 -18.86 -9.63
CA LEU A 20 31.58 -19.67 -8.56
C LEU A 20 31.66 -18.97 -7.19
N ILE A 21 32.81 -18.36 -6.86
CA ILE A 21 33.00 -17.60 -5.62
C ILE A 21 32.08 -16.37 -5.60
N LYS A 22 32.02 -15.62 -6.71
CA LYS A 22 31.12 -14.46 -6.84
C LYS A 22 29.66 -14.86 -6.62
N ALA A 23 29.23 -15.96 -7.22
CA ALA A 23 27.87 -16.49 -7.04
C ALA A 23 27.61 -16.90 -5.58
N ALA A 24 28.56 -17.57 -4.92
CA ALA A 24 28.44 -17.95 -3.51
C ALA A 24 28.29 -16.73 -2.58
N ILE A 25 29.12 -15.69 -2.75
CA ILE A 25 29.04 -14.46 -1.97
C ILE A 25 27.72 -13.72 -2.23
N SER A 26 27.28 -13.67 -3.48
CA SER A 26 25.99 -13.07 -3.87
C SER A 26 24.82 -13.75 -3.16
N ARG A 27 24.78 -15.09 -3.16
CA ARG A 27 23.75 -15.86 -2.45
C ARG A 27 23.71 -15.58 -0.95
N GLN A 28 24.87 -15.47 -0.31
CA GLN A 28 24.94 -15.15 1.12
C GLN A 28 24.43 -13.73 1.42
N ARG A 29 24.72 -12.76 0.54
CA ARG A 29 24.19 -11.40 0.67
C ARG A 29 22.67 -11.35 0.57
N GLU A 30 22.06 -12.17 -0.29
CA GLU A 30 20.60 -12.28 -0.39
C GLU A 30 19.97 -12.81 0.90
N PHE A 31 20.52 -13.87 1.49
CA PHE A 31 20.01 -14.39 2.78
C PHE A 31 20.14 -13.36 3.90
N LEU A 32 21.25 -12.62 3.94
CA LEU A 32 21.45 -11.54 4.90
C LEU A 32 20.45 -10.40 4.66
N ALA A 33 20.19 -10.04 3.40
CA ALA A 33 19.20 -9.04 3.04
C ALA A 33 17.80 -9.46 3.51
N ASP A 34 17.40 -10.70 3.25
CA ASP A 34 16.12 -11.26 3.70
C ASP A 34 16.01 -11.22 5.22
N ALA A 35 17.03 -11.69 5.94
CA ALA A 35 17.07 -11.64 7.39
C ALA A 35 17.00 -10.21 7.93
N SER A 36 17.71 -9.27 7.31
CA SER A 36 17.66 -7.85 7.67
C SER A 36 16.29 -7.24 7.40
N SER A 37 15.61 -7.63 6.32
CA SER A 37 14.25 -7.17 6.02
C SER A 37 13.27 -7.62 7.09
N VAL A 38 13.38 -8.87 7.57
CA VAL A 38 12.59 -9.39 8.69
C VAL A 38 12.96 -8.66 9.98
N GLN A 39 14.24 -8.38 10.22
CA GLN A 39 14.70 -7.65 11.40
C GLN A 39 14.12 -6.22 11.47
N PHE A 40 14.12 -5.50 10.34
CA PHE A 40 13.63 -4.12 10.26
C PHE A 40 12.11 -4.02 10.24
N THR A 41 11.42 -4.89 9.48
CA THR A 41 9.95 -4.84 9.33
C THR A 41 9.21 -5.63 10.40
N ARG A 42 9.87 -6.62 11.02
CA ARG A 42 9.27 -7.62 11.92
C ARG A 42 8.11 -8.40 11.29
N ASN A 43 8.09 -8.49 9.96
CA ASN A 43 7.02 -9.12 9.21
C ASN A 43 7.59 -10.22 8.29
N PRO A 44 7.85 -11.44 8.80
CA PRO A 44 8.35 -12.54 7.98
C PRO A 44 7.35 -12.96 6.89
N ASP A 45 6.05 -12.89 7.19
CA ASP A 45 4.97 -13.12 6.22
C ASP A 45 5.03 -12.14 5.04
N GLY A 46 5.36 -10.88 5.31
CA GLY A 46 5.42 -9.82 4.30
C GLY A 46 6.47 -10.09 3.22
N ILE A 47 7.73 -10.29 3.63
CA ILE A 47 8.81 -10.59 2.67
C ILE A 47 8.60 -11.96 2.00
N ALA A 48 8.16 -12.98 2.74
CA ALA A 48 7.93 -14.31 2.18
C ALA A 48 6.79 -14.33 1.16
N SER A 49 5.69 -13.60 1.42
CA SER A 49 4.58 -13.47 0.47
C SER A 49 4.95 -12.65 -0.76
N ALA A 50 5.76 -11.61 -0.62
CA ALA A 50 6.28 -10.84 -1.75
C ALA A 50 7.18 -11.70 -2.65
N LEU A 51 8.15 -12.42 -2.07
CA LEU A 51 9.02 -13.35 -2.80
C LEU A 51 8.21 -14.44 -3.51
N TYR A 52 7.24 -15.04 -2.82
CA TYR A 52 6.36 -16.06 -3.40
C TYR A 52 5.52 -15.51 -4.55
N ALA A 53 4.99 -14.29 -4.42
CA ALA A 53 4.23 -13.62 -5.47
C ALA A 53 5.09 -13.32 -6.69
N ILE A 54 6.35 -12.88 -6.51
CA ILE A 54 7.30 -12.63 -7.61
C ILE A 54 7.59 -13.93 -8.37
N GLN A 55 7.82 -15.04 -7.66
CA GLN A 55 8.08 -16.34 -8.28
C GLN A 55 6.90 -16.87 -9.12
N HIS A 56 5.67 -16.58 -8.68
CA HIS A 56 4.43 -17.11 -9.28
C HIS A 56 3.69 -16.08 -10.14
N TYR A 57 4.27 -14.89 -10.35
CA TYR A 57 3.68 -13.90 -11.25
C TYR A 57 3.86 -14.37 -12.70
N SER A 58 2.75 -14.54 -13.41
CA SER A 58 2.69 -15.08 -14.78
C SER A 58 3.18 -14.10 -15.87
N GLY A 59 3.49 -12.86 -15.51
CA GLY A 59 4.20 -11.93 -16.39
C GLY A 59 5.68 -12.29 -16.39
N ASN A 60 6.13 -13.03 -17.40
CA ASN A 60 7.53 -13.42 -17.57
C ASN A 60 8.49 -12.23 -17.37
N SER A 61 9.33 -12.29 -16.34
CA SER A 61 10.45 -11.35 -16.13
C SER A 61 11.67 -11.71 -16.98
N LEU A 62 11.45 -12.25 -18.19
CA LEU A 62 12.53 -12.63 -19.10
C LEU A 62 12.90 -11.41 -19.94
N LEU A 63 14.09 -10.85 -19.71
CA LEU A 63 14.64 -9.82 -20.58
C LEU A 63 15.12 -10.49 -21.87
N MET A 64 14.48 -10.15 -23.00
CA MET A 64 14.96 -10.55 -24.32
C MET A 64 16.05 -9.55 -24.76
N GLY A 65 17.30 -9.81 -24.41
CA GLY A 65 18.44 -8.97 -24.81
C GLY A 65 19.79 -9.63 -24.54
N ALA A 66 20.81 -9.31 -25.36
CA ALA A 66 22.16 -9.88 -25.22
C ALA A 66 22.83 -9.55 -23.87
N HIS A 67 22.37 -8.50 -23.18
CA HIS A 67 22.83 -8.06 -21.87
C HIS A 67 21.93 -8.53 -20.70
N ALA A 68 21.01 -9.47 -20.94
CA ALA A 68 20.11 -9.97 -19.90
C ALA A 68 20.87 -10.62 -18.73
N GLU A 69 22.02 -11.25 -18.99
CA GLU A 69 22.90 -11.82 -17.95
C GLU A 69 23.51 -10.71 -17.07
N ASP A 70 23.91 -9.59 -17.69
CA ASP A 70 24.46 -8.44 -16.97
C ASP A 70 23.41 -7.74 -16.13
N MET A 71 22.13 -7.71 -16.53
CA MET A 71 21.06 -7.04 -15.78
C MET A 71 20.36 -7.92 -14.74
N ASN A 72 20.63 -9.23 -14.72
CA ASN A 72 19.98 -10.18 -13.83
C ASN A 72 20.12 -9.83 -12.34
N HIS A 73 21.21 -9.15 -11.95
CA HIS A 73 21.46 -8.73 -10.57
C HIS A 73 20.67 -7.47 -10.13
N MET A 74 20.00 -6.78 -11.05
CA MET A 74 19.08 -5.67 -10.75
C MET A 74 17.62 -6.13 -10.63
N CYS A 75 17.32 -7.35 -11.05
CA CYS A 75 15.97 -7.91 -11.10
C CYS A 75 15.69 -8.80 -9.89
N PHE A 76 14.46 -8.75 -9.38
CA PHE A 76 14.03 -9.56 -8.23
C PHE A 76 13.70 -11.02 -8.58
N GLY A 77 13.57 -11.34 -9.86
CA GLY A 77 13.28 -12.68 -10.38
C GLY A 77 14.29 -13.14 -11.43
N GLU A 78 14.43 -14.45 -11.59
CA GLU A 78 15.37 -15.04 -12.54
C GLU A 78 15.02 -14.65 -13.98
N THR A 79 15.95 -13.94 -14.63
CA THR A 79 15.72 -13.31 -15.94
C THR A 79 16.15 -14.21 -17.11
N VAL A 80 16.83 -15.33 -16.84
CA VAL A 80 17.35 -16.27 -17.84
C VAL A 80 17.10 -17.71 -17.37
N LYS A 81 16.29 -18.49 -18.10
CA LYS A 81 16.09 -19.92 -17.81
C LYS A 81 17.26 -20.75 -18.34
N MET A 82 18.17 -21.18 -17.47
CA MET A 82 19.21 -22.16 -17.83
C MET A 82 19.29 -23.27 -16.77
N GLN A 83 18.77 -24.46 -17.09
CA GLN A 83 18.68 -25.60 -16.16
C GLN A 83 20.05 -26.14 -15.67
N LEU A 84 21.16 -25.79 -16.33
CA LEU A 84 22.52 -26.13 -15.89
C LEU A 84 23.18 -25.04 -15.01
N SER A 85 22.49 -23.93 -14.71
CA SER A 85 23.09 -22.76 -14.03
C SER A 85 22.89 -22.71 -12.51
N SER A 86 22.30 -23.72 -11.86
CA SER A 86 22.12 -23.70 -10.39
C SER A 86 23.41 -23.42 -9.60
N MET A 87 24.57 -23.88 -10.11
CA MET A 87 25.87 -23.59 -9.51
C MET A 87 26.37 -22.16 -9.76
N LEU A 88 25.99 -21.56 -10.90
CA LEU A 88 26.39 -20.21 -11.34
C LEU A 88 25.31 -19.14 -11.09
N ALA A 89 24.14 -19.53 -10.58
CA ALA A 89 23.03 -18.63 -10.28
C ALA A 89 23.45 -17.60 -9.23
N THR A 90 23.25 -16.33 -9.55
CA THR A 90 23.60 -15.20 -8.67
C THR A 90 22.64 -15.04 -7.51
N HIS A 91 21.47 -15.67 -7.56
CA HIS A 91 20.46 -15.69 -6.51
C HIS A 91 20.11 -17.13 -6.11
N PRO A 92 19.89 -17.40 -4.81
CA PRO A 92 19.39 -18.69 -4.38
C PRO A 92 17.91 -18.84 -4.80
N PRO A 93 17.42 -20.07 -5.03
CA PRO A 93 16.02 -20.29 -5.39
C PRO A 93 15.09 -19.73 -4.31
N ILE A 94 13.96 -19.16 -4.74
CA ILE A 94 13.05 -18.40 -3.87
C ILE A 94 12.47 -19.29 -2.76
N GLU A 95 12.23 -20.57 -3.03
CA GLU A 95 11.76 -21.52 -2.01
C GLU A 95 12.75 -21.69 -0.86
N ASP A 96 14.06 -21.65 -1.14
CA ASP A 96 15.10 -21.79 -0.11
C ASP A 96 15.20 -20.52 0.72
N ARG A 97 15.01 -19.34 0.10
CA ARG A 97 14.92 -18.05 0.80
C ARG A 97 13.74 -18.01 1.76
N ILE A 98 12.55 -18.41 1.30
CA ILE A 98 11.35 -18.48 2.14
C ILE A 98 11.56 -19.46 3.29
N ARG A 99 12.19 -20.61 3.02
CA ARG A 99 12.48 -21.63 4.04
C ARG A 99 13.52 -21.17 5.06
N ALA A 100 14.47 -20.32 4.66
CA ALA A 100 15.44 -19.70 5.55
C ALA A 100 14.80 -18.66 6.49
N ILE A 101 13.75 -17.96 6.03
CA ILE A 101 12.96 -17.03 6.85
C ILE A 101 12.11 -17.81 7.87
N ASP A 102 11.24 -18.70 7.40
CA ASP A 102 10.45 -19.60 8.25
C ASP A 102 9.95 -20.80 7.42
N ARG A 103 10.30 -22.00 7.89
CA ARG A 103 9.94 -23.28 7.26
C ARG A 103 8.42 -23.50 7.16
N GLY A 104 7.65 -22.93 8.08
CA GLY A 104 6.19 -23.03 8.13
C GLY A 104 5.44 -22.13 7.16
N LEU A 105 6.11 -21.12 6.57
CA LEU A 105 5.46 -20.17 5.66
C LEU A 105 5.25 -20.71 4.27
N LEU A 106 6.19 -21.50 3.73
CA LEU A 106 6.09 -22.03 2.38
C LEU A 106 4.81 -22.86 2.16
N PRO A 107 4.43 -23.82 3.04
CA PRO A 107 3.17 -24.57 2.89
C PRO A 107 1.94 -23.68 3.03
N ARG A 108 1.97 -22.69 3.94
CA ARG A 108 0.86 -21.74 4.16
C ARG A 108 0.65 -20.84 2.95
N LEU A 109 1.73 -20.34 2.35
CA LEU A 109 1.69 -19.52 1.14
C LEU A 109 1.18 -20.34 -0.04
N LYS A 110 1.70 -21.56 -0.26
CA LYS A 110 1.19 -22.48 -1.29
C LYS A 110 -0.33 -22.69 -1.19
N ALA A 111 -0.85 -22.92 0.02
CA ALA A 111 -2.28 -23.08 0.24
C ALA A 111 -3.07 -21.78 -0.02
N ARG A 112 -2.56 -20.62 0.42
CA ARG A 112 -3.20 -19.31 0.19
C ARG A 112 -3.28 -18.95 -1.29
N PHE A 113 -2.18 -19.14 -2.03
CA PHE A 113 -2.13 -18.85 -3.46
C PHE A 113 -2.92 -19.85 -4.30
N ARG A 114 -2.89 -21.15 -3.96
CA ARG A 114 -3.75 -22.14 -4.61
C ARG A 114 -5.22 -21.85 -4.39
N LYS A 115 -5.64 -21.53 -3.15
CA LYS A 115 -7.02 -21.11 -2.88
C LYS A 115 -7.39 -19.89 -3.72
N ARG A 116 -6.45 -18.97 -3.94
CA ARG A 116 -6.61 -17.78 -4.79
C ARG A 116 -6.64 -18.08 -6.32
N GLU A 117 -6.23 -19.25 -6.76
CA GLU A 117 -6.40 -19.70 -8.14
C GLU A 117 -7.67 -20.56 -8.29
N GLU A 118 -8.06 -21.29 -7.23
CA GLU A 118 -9.20 -22.21 -7.20
C GLU A 118 -10.55 -21.54 -6.95
N LEU A 119 -10.61 -20.42 -6.21
CA LEU A 119 -11.80 -19.58 -6.31
C LEU A 119 -11.92 -19.18 -7.78
N PRO A 120 -13.08 -19.43 -8.42
CA PRO A 120 -13.31 -18.84 -9.72
C PRO A 120 -13.10 -17.36 -9.52
N HIS A 121 -12.17 -16.78 -10.26
CA HIS A 121 -12.45 -15.48 -10.79
C HIS A 121 -13.78 -15.67 -11.52
N THR A 122 -14.89 -15.40 -10.84
CA THR A 122 -16.03 -14.78 -11.50
C THR A 122 -15.44 -13.51 -12.08
N ALA A 123 -14.81 -13.67 -13.24
CA ALA A 123 -14.99 -12.76 -14.33
C ALA A 123 -16.48 -12.50 -14.32
N VAL A 124 -16.85 -11.36 -13.76
CA VAL A 124 -18.13 -10.75 -14.05
C VAL A 124 -17.98 -10.34 -15.51
N ASP A 125 -18.08 -11.33 -16.39
CA ASP A 125 -18.33 -11.14 -17.80
C ASP A 125 -19.73 -10.53 -17.83
N ALA A 126 -19.77 -9.20 -17.75
CA ALA A 126 -20.96 -8.41 -17.91
C ALA A 126 -21.31 -8.31 -19.41
N THR A 127 -21.37 -9.46 -20.08
CA THR A 127 -21.89 -9.61 -21.42
C THR A 127 -22.93 -10.71 -21.40
N ALA A 128 -24.18 -10.30 -21.65
CA ALA A 128 -25.40 -11.11 -21.78
C ALA A 128 -26.13 -11.50 -20.47
N ALA A 129 -26.78 -10.51 -19.85
CA ALA A 129 -28.08 -10.74 -19.21
C ALA A 129 -29.03 -9.59 -19.57
N THR A 130 -29.68 -9.73 -20.73
CA THR A 130 -30.81 -8.91 -21.19
C THR A 130 -32.04 -9.25 -20.35
N GLY A 131 -32.04 -8.82 -19.09
CA GLY A 131 -33.16 -9.00 -18.18
C GLY A 131 -33.13 -7.91 -17.13
N THR A 132 -33.95 -6.89 -17.31
CA THR A 132 -34.29 -5.88 -16.30
C THR A 132 -34.75 -6.53 -15.00
N PRO A 133 -34.21 -6.11 -13.85
CA PRO A 133 -35.07 -5.72 -12.74
C PRO A 133 -34.78 -4.28 -12.33
N ALA A 134 -35.84 -3.48 -12.37
CA ALA A 134 -35.88 -2.03 -12.15
C ALA A 134 -35.55 -1.56 -10.72
N THR A 135 -34.77 -2.30 -9.94
CA THR A 135 -34.51 -2.01 -8.52
C THR A 135 -33.05 -1.65 -8.20
N ALA A 136 -32.10 -1.89 -9.11
CA ALA A 136 -30.71 -1.45 -8.93
C ALA A 136 -30.44 0.00 -9.41
N GLN A 137 -31.34 0.54 -10.23
CA GLN A 137 -31.21 1.89 -10.79
C GLN A 137 -31.53 3.00 -9.78
N ALA A 138 -32.27 2.68 -8.71
CA ALA A 138 -32.62 3.64 -7.66
C ALA A 138 -31.49 3.91 -6.66
N ALA A 139 -30.58 2.94 -6.44
CA ALA A 139 -29.47 3.11 -5.50
C ALA A 139 -28.31 3.95 -6.08
N ALA A 140 -28.16 3.96 -7.40
CA ALA A 140 -27.13 4.74 -8.09
C ALA A 140 -27.56 6.18 -8.40
N GLN A 141 -28.87 6.49 -8.35
CA GLN A 141 -29.40 7.83 -8.63
C GLN A 141 -29.28 8.82 -7.45
N ASN A 142 -28.99 8.34 -6.23
CA ASN A 142 -28.92 9.19 -5.04
C ASN A 142 -27.53 9.76 -4.71
N PHE A 143 -26.49 9.47 -5.51
CA PHE A 143 -25.25 10.25 -5.49
C PHE A 143 -25.34 11.38 -6.53
N ALA A 144 -26.16 12.37 -6.22
CA ALA A 144 -26.37 13.54 -7.07
C ALA A 144 -25.08 14.38 -7.18
N GLY A 145 -24.50 14.44 -8.40
CA GLY A 145 -23.54 15.48 -8.78
C GLY A 145 -22.47 15.11 -9.83
N ASN A 146 -22.85 14.55 -11.00
CA ASN A 146 -22.15 14.51 -12.31
C ASN A 146 -20.70 13.93 -12.42
N PRO A 147 -20.32 13.51 -13.65
CA PRO A 147 -20.57 12.17 -14.16
C PRO A 147 -19.72 11.13 -13.43
N THR A 148 -20.33 10.00 -13.09
CA THR A 148 -19.59 8.80 -12.71
C THR A 148 -18.67 8.40 -13.85
N LEU A 149 -17.37 8.66 -13.72
CA LEU A 149 -16.35 7.83 -14.37
C LEU A 149 -16.70 6.39 -13.97
N HIS A 150 -17.28 5.64 -14.91
CA HIS A 150 -17.37 4.18 -14.82
C HIS A 150 -15.95 3.63 -14.93
N ALA A 151 -15.11 3.93 -13.94
CA ALA A 151 -13.78 3.39 -13.84
C ALA A 151 -13.95 1.93 -13.45
N THR A 152 -13.79 1.04 -14.43
CA THR A 152 -13.72 -0.39 -14.16
C THR A 152 -12.57 -0.62 -13.17
N PRO A 153 -12.70 -1.54 -12.20
CA PRO A 153 -11.62 -1.83 -11.23
C PRO A 153 -10.27 -2.12 -11.89
N LYS A 154 -10.29 -2.62 -13.14
CA LYS A 154 -9.12 -2.84 -13.99
C LYS A 154 -8.49 -1.53 -14.46
N ALA A 155 -9.27 -0.59 -14.99
CA ALA A 155 -8.79 0.73 -15.41
C ALA A 155 -8.24 1.55 -14.23
N VAL A 156 -8.85 1.44 -13.05
CA VAL A 156 -8.32 2.04 -11.82
C VAL A 156 -6.97 1.42 -11.47
N LYS A 157 -6.83 0.10 -11.54
CA LYS A 157 -5.56 -0.58 -11.23
C LYS A 157 -4.45 -0.23 -12.22
N GLU A 158 -4.77 -0.09 -13.50
CA GLU A 158 -3.81 0.24 -14.57
C GLU A 158 -3.35 1.71 -14.52
N SER A 159 -4.15 2.61 -13.93
CA SER A 159 -3.79 4.03 -13.74
C SER A 159 -2.97 4.31 -12.48
N ILE A 160 -2.81 3.32 -11.58
CA ILE A 160 -1.98 3.48 -10.38
C ILE A 160 -0.50 3.66 -10.78
N GLY A 161 0.06 4.84 -10.49
CA GLY A 161 1.45 5.18 -10.77
C GLY A 161 1.69 5.81 -12.16
N ALA A 162 0.65 6.03 -12.96
CA ALA A 162 0.73 6.68 -14.27
C ALA A 162 -0.33 7.79 -14.39
N PRO A 163 -0.19 8.92 -13.68
CA PRO A 163 -1.15 10.01 -13.75
C PRO A 163 -1.17 10.65 -15.16
N SER A 164 -2.35 10.72 -15.78
CA SER A 164 -2.57 11.40 -17.06
C SER A 164 -2.75 12.92 -16.88
N PRO A 165 -2.57 13.75 -17.92
CA PRO A 165 -2.86 15.18 -17.87
C PRO A 165 -4.28 15.50 -17.38
N GLU A 166 -5.27 14.69 -17.78
CA GLU A 166 -6.67 14.84 -17.35
C GLU A 166 -6.84 14.67 -15.84
N HIS A 167 -6.04 13.82 -15.20
CA HIS A 167 -6.06 13.67 -13.73
C HIS A 167 -5.51 14.91 -13.03
N TYR A 168 -4.51 15.58 -13.61
CA TYR A 168 -3.99 16.84 -13.08
C TYR A 168 -5.00 17.97 -13.23
N ASP A 169 -5.66 18.07 -14.39
CA ASP A 169 -6.71 19.08 -14.63
C ASP A 169 -7.88 18.88 -13.65
N TYR A 170 -8.31 17.63 -13.45
CA TYR A 170 -9.34 17.30 -12.46
C TYR A 170 -8.91 17.67 -11.03
N ALA A 171 -7.69 17.31 -10.63
CA ALA A 171 -7.16 17.65 -9.31
C ALA A 171 -7.08 19.17 -9.09
N GLN A 172 -6.69 19.92 -10.12
CA GLN A 172 -6.64 21.38 -10.06
C GLN A 172 -8.04 21.99 -9.93
N GLN A 173 -9.01 21.52 -10.71
CA GLN A 173 -10.41 21.95 -10.60
C GLN A 173 -10.98 21.66 -9.22
N LEU A 174 -10.72 20.47 -8.68
CA LEU A 174 -11.16 20.06 -7.35
C LEU A 174 -10.54 20.96 -6.26
N HIS A 175 -9.25 21.29 -6.39
CA HIS A 175 -8.58 22.18 -5.44
C HIS A 175 -9.15 23.61 -5.50
N GLN A 176 -9.47 24.12 -6.69
CA GLN A 176 -10.07 25.44 -6.88
C GLN A 176 -11.48 25.55 -6.29
N GLN A 177 -12.19 24.43 -6.11
CA GLN A 177 -13.50 24.41 -5.45
C GLN A 177 -13.43 24.56 -3.94
N ILE A 178 -12.26 24.36 -3.31
CA ILE A 178 -12.11 24.53 -1.87
C ILE A 178 -12.06 26.04 -1.55
N PRO A 179 -13.00 26.58 -0.75
CA PRO A 179 -12.95 27.99 -0.37
C PRO A 179 -11.64 28.34 0.36
N HIS A 180 -10.98 29.42 -0.05
CA HIS A 180 -9.67 29.82 0.47
C HIS A 180 -9.62 29.90 2.00
N ALA A 181 -10.65 30.49 2.62
CA ALA A 181 -10.74 30.61 4.07
C ALA A 181 -10.73 29.25 4.80
N ILE A 182 -11.39 28.24 4.23
CA ILE A 182 -11.42 26.88 4.81
C ILE A 182 -10.06 26.19 4.61
N ASN A 183 -9.45 26.41 3.45
CA ASN A 183 -8.12 25.88 3.14
C ASN A 183 -7.05 26.41 4.11
N GLU A 184 -7.05 27.70 4.40
CA GLU A 184 -6.15 28.32 5.40
C GLU A 184 -6.37 27.72 6.80
N LEU A 185 -7.63 27.54 7.21
CA LEU A 185 -7.97 26.95 8.50
C LEU A 185 -7.51 25.48 8.60
N ALA A 186 -7.56 24.73 7.51
CA ALA A 186 -7.10 23.33 7.46
C ALA A 186 -5.56 23.19 7.56
N HIS A 187 -4.82 24.23 7.16
CA HIS A 187 -3.36 24.28 7.25
C HIS A 187 -2.84 24.84 8.60
N SER A 188 -3.73 25.36 9.45
CA SER A 188 -3.35 25.90 10.75
C SER A 188 -3.60 24.88 11.87
N LEU A 189 -2.60 24.69 12.75
CA LEU A 189 -2.66 23.75 13.88
C LEU A 189 -3.77 24.09 14.89
N ASP A 190 -4.09 25.38 15.03
CA ASP A 190 -5.07 25.86 16.01
C ASP A 190 -6.52 25.67 15.54
N SER A 191 -6.74 25.42 14.24
CA SER A 191 -8.09 25.35 13.64
C SER A 191 -8.36 24.09 12.82
N ALA A 192 -7.33 23.29 12.49
CA ALA A 192 -7.50 22.09 11.68
C ALA A 192 -8.39 21.03 12.34
N ASP A 193 -8.45 20.99 13.67
CA ASP A 193 -9.35 20.11 14.42
C ASP A 193 -10.82 20.53 14.25
N ALA A 194 -11.12 21.83 14.24
CA ALA A 194 -12.45 22.35 13.97
C ALA A 194 -12.93 22.01 12.56
N VAL A 195 -12.06 22.06 11.56
CA VAL A 195 -12.38 21.63 10.18
C VAL A 195 -12.62 20.13 10.12
N LEU A 196 -11.79 19.32 10.79
CA LEU A 196 -11.97 17.87 10.90
C LEU A 196 -13.33 17.52 11.52
N TYR A 197 -13.69 18.16 12.64
CA TYR A 197 -14.97 17.91 13.28
C TYR A 197 -16.14 18.38 12.41
N ALA A 198 -16.02 19.51 11.70
CA ALA A 198 -17.04 19.96 10.75
C ALA A 198 -17.29 18.93 9.64
N LEU A 199 -16.22 18.30 9.11
CA LEU A 199 -16.32 17.22 8.14
C LEU A 199 -17.03 15.99 8.71
N LEU A 200 -16.68 15.56 9.92
CA LEU A 200 -17.35 14.43 10.57
C LEU A 200 -18.83 14.70 10.83
N LEU A 201 -19.19 15.93 11.24
CA LEU A 201 -20.59 16.33 11.45
C LEU A 201 -21.41 16.37 10.15
N LEU A 202 -20.78 16.54 8.99
CA LEU A 202 -21.49 16.46 7.71
C LEU A 202 -21.89 15.03 7.35
N GLU A 203 -21.08 14.05 7.76
CA GLU A 203 -21.36 12.64 7.54
C GLU A 203 -22.40 12.09 8.54
N SER A 204 -22.54 12.72 9.72
CA SER A 204 -23.53 12.35 10.74
C SER A 204 -24.75 13.31 10.73
N PRO A 205 -25.84 13.00 10.00
CA PRO A 205 -26.97 13.93 9.80
C PRO A 205 -27.83 14.18 11.05
N THR A 206 -27.78 13.30 12.06
CA THR A 206 -28.77 13.23 13.15
C THR A 206 -28.24 13.63 14.54
N LEU A 207 -27.32 14.59 14.60
CA LEU A 207 -26.81 15.09 15.88
C LEU A 207 -27.70 16.21 16.44
N THR A 208 -28.86 15.84 16.98
CA THR A 208 -29.83 16.77 17.60
C THR A 208 -29.38 17.25 18.99
N SER A 209 -28.48 16.52 19.64
CA SER A 209 -27.87 16.90 20.91
C SER A 209 -26.41 16.48 20.92
N LEU A 210 -25.50 17.44 20.93
CA LEU A 210 -24.06 17.20 21.04
C LEU A 210 -23.69 17.13 22.52
N PRO A 211 -23.30 15.95 23.06
CA PRO A 211 -22.85 15.84 24.44
C PRO A 211 -21.38 16.27 24.62
N VAL A 212 -20.67 16.56 23.53
CA VAL A 212 -19.25 16.95 23.52
C VAL A 212 -19.16 18.44 23.20
N ALA A 213 -18.37 19.18 23.98
CA ALA A 213 -18.04 20.56 23.69
C ALA A 213 -17.23 20.63 22.39
N LEU A 214 -17.92 20.92 21.28
CA LEU A 214 -17.29 21.18 20.00
C LEU A 214 -16.78 22.61 19.94
N PRO A 215 -15.70 22.88 19.21
CA PRO A 215 -15.33 24.25 18.84
C PRO A 215 -16.52 24.89 18.12
N GLN A 216 -16.96 26.07 18.57
CA GLN A 216 -18.09 26.77 17.95
C GLN A 216 -17.81 27.08 16.46
N ALA A 217 -16.53 27.23 16.11
CA ALA A 217 -16.06 27.33 14.73
C ALA A 217 -16.44 26.11 13.86
N ALA A 218 -16.46 24.89 14.41
CA ALA A 218 -16.79 23.68 13.65
C ALA A 218 -18.25 23.68 13.17
N LEU A 219 -19.17 24.24 13.96
CA LEU A 219 -20.59 24.35 13.59
C LEU A 219 -20.80 25.34 12.44
N ALA A 220 -20.11 26.49 12.48
CA ALA A 220 -20.17 27.48 11.40
C ALA A 220 -19.55 26.95 10.09
N LEU A 221 -18.43 26.23 10.19
CA LEU A 221 -17.75 25.62 9.04
C LEU A 221 -18.59 24.52 8.39
N ARG A 222 -19.41 23.80 9.17
CA ARG A 222 -20.29 22.75 8.64
C ARG A 222 -21.22 23.27 7.54
N GLU A 223 -21.88 24.41 7.77
CA GLU A 223 -22.80 24.98 6.78
C GLU A 223 -22.08 25.40 5.49
N GLN A 224 -20.90 26.01 5.62
CA GLN A 224 -20.08 26.40 4.46
C GLN A 224 -19.61 25.18 3.66
N LEU A 225 -19.17 24.12 4.35
CA LEU A 225 -18.75 22.87 3.72
C LEU A 225 -19.93 22.11 3.08
N GLN A 226 -21.14 22.24 3.63
CA GLN A 226 -22.34 21.66 3.02
C GLN A 226 -22.62 22.28 1.64
N GLN A 227 -22.39 23.58 1.47
CA GLN A 227 -22.59 24.30 0.22
C GLN A 227 -21.53 23.97 -0.84
N ALA A 228 -20.28 23.73 -0.42
CA ALA A 228 -19.16 23.45 -1.33
C ALA A 228 -19.19 22.01 -1.91
N GLY A 229 -20.05 21.13 -1.39
CA GLY A 229 -20.34 19.82 -1.97
C GLY A 229 -19.47 18.66 -1.44
N PRO A 230 -19.80 17.41 -1.82
CA PRO A 230 -19.16 16.22 -1.26
C PRO A 230 -17.75 15.94 -1.80
N GLN A 231 -17.42 16.45 -2.99
CA GLN A 231 -16.18 16.12 -3.69
C GLN A 231 -14.93 16.66 -2.96
N ILE A 232 -15.06 17.78 -2.25
CA ILE A 232 -13.95 18.44 -1.55
C ILE A 232 -13.63 17.84 -0.18
N ARG A 233 -14.50 16.97 0.36
CA ARG A 233 -14.41 16.52 1.76
C ARG A 233 -13.17 15.67 2.04
N LEU A 234 -12.85 14.72 1.16
CA LEU A 234 -11.70 13.82 1.31
C LEU A 234 -10.35 14.56 1.11
N PRO A 235 -10.18 15.40 0.08
CA PRO A 235 -8.98 16.25 -0.02
C PRO A 235 -8.77 17.13 1.20
N LEU A 236 -9.85 17.71 1.74
CA LEU A 236 -9.75 18.57 2.91
C LEU A 236 -9.39 17.76 4.18
N LEU A 237 -9.93 16.55 4.32
CA LEU A 237 -9.54 15.63 5.39
C LEU A 237 -8.03 15.34 5.33
N ASP A 238 -7.49 15.02 4.15
CA ASP A 238 -6.06 14.71 3.99
C ASP A 238 -5.16 15.89 4.38
N ILE A 239 -5.56 17.13 4.02
CA ILE A 239 -4.88 18.35 4.43
C ILE A 239 -4.91 18.49 5.96
N CYS A 240 -6.08 18.36 6.59
CA CYS A 240 -6.22 18.44 8.04
C CYS A 240 -5.35 17.37 8.75
N LEU A 241 -5.33 16.14 8.25
CA LEU A 241 -4.53 15.06 8.84
C LEU A 241 -3.03 15.35 8.74
N ALA A 242 -2.56 15.93 7.64
CA ALA A 242 -1.15 16.32 7.48
C ALA A 242 -0.75 17.40 8.50
N THR A 243 -1.61 18.39 8.75
CA THR A 243 -1.41 19.44 9.74
C THR A 243 -1.45 18.88 11.17
N LEU A 244 -2.51 18.15 11.53
CA LEU A 244 -2.73 17.61 12.87
C LEU A 244 -1.69 16.57 13.29
N LYS A 245 -1.00 15.95 12.33
CA LYS A 245 0.13 15.05 12.62
C LYS A 245 1.29 15.77 13.34
N GLN A 246 1.43 17.08 13.15
CA GLN A 246 2.46 17.91 13.78
C GLN A 246 2.08 18.31 15.22
N ALA A 247 0.81 18.16 15.62
CA ALA A 247 0.34 18.46 16.97
C ALA A 247 0.95 17.54 18.02
N GLU A 248 0.93 17.95 19.29
CA GLU A 248 1.47 17.16 20.40
C GLU A 248 0.77 15.80 20.54
N PRO A 249 1.47 14.75 21.03
CA PRO A 249 0.89 13.42 21.20
C PRO A 249 -0.40 13.38 22.03
N ALA A 250 -0.47 14.21 23.07
CA ALA A 250 -1.66 14.31 23.92
C ALA A 250 -2.87 14.84 23.11
N GLN A 251 -2.66 15.87 22.31
CA GLN A 251 -3.68 16.48 21.46
C GLN A 251 -4.13 15.51 20.35
N ARG A 252 -3.22 14.79 19.69
CA ARG A 252 -3.57 13.78 18.68
C ARG A 252 -4.45 12.67 19.27
N ASN A 253 -4.09 12.15 20.45
CA ASN A 253 -4.90 11.14 21.13
C ASN A 253 -6.28 11.67 21.55
N HIS A 254 -6.34 12.94 21.98
CA HIS A 254 -7.60 13.60 22.28
C HIS A 254 -8.51 13.70 21.05
N ILE A 255 -7.95 14.12 19.90
CA ILE A 255 -8.68 14.21 18.62
C ILE A 255 -9.19 12.85 18.17
N ILE A 256 -8.36 11.81 18.21
CA ILE A 256 -8.78 10.43 17.84
C ILE A 256 -9.95 9.99 18.72
N LYS A 257 -9.85 10.19 20.04
CA LYS A 257 -10.91 9.81 20.97
C LYS A 257 -12.20 10.60 20.68
N HIS A 258 -12.11 11.91 20.51
CA HIS A 258 -13.26 12.75 20.19
C HIS A 258 -13.92 12.37 18.87
N ALA A 259 -13.14 12.09 17.82
CA ALA A 259 -13.67 11.64 16.52
C ALA A 259 -14.45 10.31 16.65
N ILE A 260 -13.91 9.36 17.41
CA ILE A 260 -14.57 8.08 17.71
C ILE A 260 -15.85 8.28 18.51
N ASP A 261 -15.79 9.12 19.55
CA ASP A 261 -16.94 9.38 20.42
C ASP A 261 -18.07 10.05 19.63
N LEU A 262 -17.73 10.98 18.72
CA LEU A 262 -18.69 11.69 17.87
C LEU A 262 -19.42 10.75 16.90
N ILE A 263 -18.71 9.84 16.25
CA ILE A 263 -19.32 8.83 15.35
C ILE A 263 -20.18 7.83 16.13
N LYS A 264 -19.86 7.54 17.39
CA LYS A 264 -20.62 6.57 18.20
C LYS A 264 -21.92 7.13 18.77
N LEU A 265 -22.19 8.43 18.63
CA LEU A 265 -23.32 9.10 19.28
C LEU A 265 -24.67 8.56 18.87
N ASP A 266 -24.86 8.28 17.58
CA ASP A 266 -26.14 7.81 17.02
C ASP A 266 -26.27 6.27 17.04
N ARG A 267 -25.25 5.58 17.57
CA ARG A 267 -25.11 4.11 17.60
C ARG A 267 -25.20 3.43 16.22
N LYS A 268 -24.97 4.16 15.13
CA LYS A 268 -24.92 3.65 13.77
C LYS A 268 -23.60 4.10 13.15
N VAL A 269 -22.91 3.19 12.47
CA VAL A 269 -21.68 3.55 11.77
C VAL A 269 -21.92 3.31 10.29
N THR A 270 -21.98 4.40 9.54
CA THR A 270 -22.01 4.37 8.08
C THR A 270 -20.62 4.04 7.52
N LEU A 271 -20.57 3.65 6.24
CA LEU A 271 -19.29 3.36 5.58
C LEU A 271 -18.38 4.59 5.54
N SER A 272 -18.94 5.78 5.29
CA SER A 272 -18.15 7.02 5.26
C SER A 272 -17.59 7.36 6.63
N GLU A 273 -18.38 7.28 7.70
CA GLU A 273 -17.90 7.49 9.07
C GLU A 273 -16.80 6.50 9.46
N PHE A 274 -16.96 5.21 9.10
CA PHE A 274 -15.93 4.20 9.34
C PHE A 274 -14.61 4.56 8.64
N VAL A 275 -14.68 4.95 7.36
CA VAL A 275 -13.49 5.34 6.58
C VAL A 275 -12.80 6.55 7.19
N TYR A 276 -13.56 7.58 7.58
CA TYR A 276 -13.00 8.78 8.21
C TYR A 276 -12.32 8.44 9.54
N CYS A 277 -13.00 7.67 10.39
CA CYS A 277 -12.44 7.23 11.67
C CYS A 277 -11.15 6.44 11.48
N PHE A 278 -11.14 5.54 10.50
CA PHE A 278 -9.96 4.73 10.17
C PHE A 278 -8.80 5.60 9.70
N LEU A 279 -9.04 6.57 8.81
CA LEU A 279 -8.02 7.49 8.32
C LEU A 279 -7.46 8.38 9.43
N VAL A 280 -8.32 8.91 10.30
CA VAL A 280 -7.91 9.69 11.48
C VAL A 280 -7.04 8.85 12.40
N GLN A 281 -7.47 7.64 12.75
CA GLN A 281 -6.72 6.74 13.62
C GLN A 281 -5.39 6.33 13.00
N GLN A 282 -5.38 5.96 11.71
CA GLN A 282 -4.17 5.53 11.01
C GLN A 282 -3.13 6.65 10.93
N ASN A 283 -3.55 7.89 10.68
CA ASN A 283 -2.62 9.00 10.47
C ASN A 283 -2.16 9.67 11.77
N LEU A 284 -3.02 9.76 12.78
CA LEU A 284 -2.71 10.46 14.04
C LEU A 284 -2.18 9.54 15.15
N SER A 285 -2.40 8.22 15.05
CA SER A 285 -1.86 7.28 16.05
C SER A 285 -0.34 7.25 16.00
N GLU A 286 0.28 7.28 17.19
CA GLU A 286 1.69 6.93 17.27
C GLU A 286 1.83 5.44 16.97
N ILE A 287 2.71 5.10 16.02
CA ILE A 287 3.26 3.76 15.92
C ILE A 287 4.18 3.57 17.14
N ARG A 288 3.60 3.40 18.35
CA ARG A 288 4.35 3.13 19.57
C ARG A 288 5.01 1.77 19.45
N ARG A 289 6.32 1.78 19.23
CA ARG A 289 7.15 0.58 19.41
C ARG A 289 7.20 0.27 20.90
N PRO A 290 6.87 -0.94 21.35
CA PRO A 290 7.22 -1.34 22.71
C PRO A 290 8.73 -1.26 22.87
N ALA A 291 9.20 -0.70 23.99
CA ALA A 291 10.62 -0.67 24.33
C ALA A 291 11.14 -2.11 24.36
N ARG A 292 12.06 -2.45 23.45
CA ARG A 292 12.66 -3.79 23.44
C ARG A 292 13.73 -3.85 24.51
N THR A 293 13.46 -4.58 25.58
CA THR A 293 14.49 -5.03 26.53
C THR A 293 15.37 -6.07 25.82
N ILE A 294 16.54 -5.68 25.35
CA ILE A 294 17.48 -6.59 24.67
C ILE A 294 18.11 -7.50 25.73
N LYS A 295 17.56 -8.71 25.90
CA LYS A 295 18.17 -9.76 26.73
C LYS A 295 19.24 -10.49 25.92
N ARG A 296 20.47 -9.94 25.93
CA ARG A 296 21.77 -10.56 25.60
C ARG A 296 21.94 -11.08 24.16
N TYR A 297 23.01 -10.65 23.49
CA TYR A 297 23.44 -11.21 22.22
C TYR A 297 24.13 -12.56 22.45
N GLN A 298 23.72 -13.59 21.70
CA GLN A 298 24.45 -14.84 21.61
C GLN A 298 25.41 -14.72 20.41
N PRO A 299 26.73 -14.85 20.60
CA PRO A 299 27.66 -14.91 19.47
C PRO A 299 27.42 -16.20 18.70
N LEU A 300 27.36 -16.08 17.38
CA LEU A 300 27.33 -17.21 16.45
C LEU A 300 28.78 -17.69 16.29
N GLU A 301 29.08 -18.89 16.80
CA GLU A 301 30.27 -19.67 16.41
C GLU A 301 30.01 -20.43 15.10
#